data_AF-A0A2J8X295-F1
#
_entry.id   AF-A0A2J8X295-F1
#
_cell.length_a   1.000
_cell.length_b   1.000
_cell.length_c   1.000
_cell.angle_alpha   90.00
_cell.angle_beta   90.00
_cell.angle_gamma   90.00
#
_symmetry.space_group_name_H-M   'P 1'
#
loop_
_entity.id
_entity.type
_entity.pdbx_description
1 polymer ?
#
loop_
_entity_poly.entity_id
_entity_poly.type
_entity_poly.pdbx_seq_one_letter_code
_entity_poly.pdbx_strand_id
1 'polypeptide(L)'
;MSLVLNDLLICCRQLEHDRATERKKEVEKFKRLIRDPETIKHLDRHSDSKQGKYLNWDAVFRFLQKYIQKETECLRIAKPNVSASTQASRQKKMQEISSLVKYFIKCANRRAPRLKCQELLNYIMDTVKDSSNGAIYGADYSNILLKDILSVRKYWCEISQQQWLELFSVYFRLYLKPSQDVHRVLVARIIHAVTKGCCSQTDGLNSKFLDFFSKAIQCA
;
A
#
# COMPACT_ATOMS: atom_id res chain seq x y z
N MET A 1 24.24 12.24 -13.27
CA MET A 1 23.36 11.60 -12.28
C MET A 1 23.79 12.14 -10.92
N SER A 2 22.89 12.70 -10.12
CA SER A 2 23.25 13.25 -8.79
C SER A 2 23.81 12.13 -7.90
N LEU A 3 24.89 12.40 -7.16
CA LEU A 3 25.54 11.41 -6.27
C LEU A 3 24.54 10.79 -5.29
N VAL A 4 23.68 11.63 -4.69
CA VAL A 4 22.66 11.17 -3.72
C VAL A 4 21.60 10.25 -4.36
N LEU A 5 21.24 10.48 -5.63
CA LEU A 5 20.32 9.60 -6.35
C LEU A 5 20.98 8.28 -6.75
N ASN A 6 22.28 8.31 -7.05
CA ASN A 6 23.03 7.09 -7.31
C ASN A 6 23.12 6.23 -6.04
N ASP A 7 23.37 6.85 -4.89
CA ASP A 7 23.40 6.16 -3.59
C ASP A 7 22.04 5.54 -3.24
N LEU A 8 20.94 6.26 -3.49
CA LEU A 8 19.59 5.71 -3.34
C LEU A 8 19.35 4.55 -4.32
N LEU A 9 19.73 4.69 -5.58
CA LEU A 9 19.57 3.61 -6.56
C LEU A 9 20.34 2.35 -6.17
N ILE A 10 21.58 2.49 -5.72
CA ILE A 10 22.39 1.38 -5.22
C ILE A 10 21.70 0.75 -4.01
N CYS A 11 21.27 1.56 -3.03
CA CYS A 11 20.54 1.08 -1.86
C CYS A 11 19.27 0.30 -2.24
N CYS A 12 18.46 0.84 -3.16
CA CYS A 12 17.26 0.20 -3.68
C CYS A 12 17.54 -1.19 -4.30
N ARG A 13 18.63 -1.33 -5.06
CA ARG A 13 19.04 -2.62 -5.64
C ARG A 13 19.45 -3.63 -4.55
N GLN A 14 20.05 -3.15 -3.46
CA GLN A 14 20.46 -3.99 -2.33
C GLN A 14 19.30 -4.35 -1.39
N LEU A 15 18.12 -3.74 -1.53
CA LEU A 15 16.93 -4.19 -0.78
C LEU A 15 16.54 -5.63 -1.14
N GLU A 16 16.89 -6.11 -2.33
CA GLU A 16 16.63 -7.48 -2.77
C GLU A 16 17.75 -8.46 -2.40
N HIS A 17 18.74 -8.06 -1.57
CA HIS A 17 19.87 -8.90 -1.20
C HIS A 17 19.43 -10.23 -0.55
N ASP A 18 20.15 -11.34 -0.75
CA ASP A 18 19.72 -12.66 -0.25
C ASP A 18 19.85 -12.81 1.26
N ARG A 19 20.88 -12.20 1.86
CA ARG A 19 21.07 -12.19 3.32
C ARG A 19 20.12 -11.20 3.99
N ALA A 20 19.31 -11.70 4.93
CA ALA A 20 18.34 -10.89 5.69
C ALA A 20 18.97 -9.76 6.52
N THR A 21 20.18 -9.97 7.05
CA THR A 21 20.92 -8.96 7.81
C THR A 21 21.33 -7.77 6.95
N GLU A 22 21.76 -8.02 5.71
CA GLU A 22 22.10 -6.96 4.75
C GLU A 22 20.84 -6.20 4.33
N ARG A 23 19.74 -6.90 4.02
CA ARG A 23 18.46 -6.22 3.75
C ARG A 23 18.02 -5.31 4.89
N LYS A 24 18.16 -5.76 6.14
CA LYS A 24 17.83 -4.93 7.32
C LYS A 24 18.70 -3.67 7.40
N LYS A 25 20.00 -3.76 7.14
CA LYS A 25 20.90 -2.59 7.09
C LYS A 25 20.49 -1.63 5.98
N GLU A 26 20.19 -2.17 4.80
CA GLU A 26 19.81 -1.37 3.64
C GLU A 26 18.46 -0.69 3.82
N VAL A 27 17.50 -1.27 4.54
CA VAL A 27 16.24 -0.59 4.89
C VAL A 27 16.48 0.64 5.79
N GLU A 28 17.40 0.55 6.76
CA GLU A 28 17.72 1.70 7.61
C GLU A 28 18.49 2.78 6.83
N LYS A 29 19.34 2.39 5.88
CA LYS A 29 19.95 3.31 4.93
C LYS A 29 18.90 3.96 4.01
N PHE A 30 18.00 3.16 3.44
CA PHE A 30 16.91 3.59 2.59
C PHE A 30 16.03 4.64 3.29
N LYS A 31 15.59 4.38 4.53
CA LYS A 31 14.80 5.33 5.34
C LYS A 31 15.48 6.67 5.51
N ARG A 32 16.82 6.70 5.66
CA ARG A 32 17.62 7.93 5.76
C ARG A 32 17.68 8.64 4.41
N LEU A 33 17.99 7.93 3.34
CA LEU A 33 18.13 8.50 2.00
C LEU A 33 16.82 9.12 1.48
N ILE A 34 15.66 8.49 1.71
CA ILE A 34 14.38 9.07 1.26
C ILE A 34 13.93 10.31 2.08
N ARG A 35 14.64 10.65 3.17
CA ARG A 35 14.45 11.90 3.94
C ARG A 35 15.44 12.98 3.57
N ASP A 36 16.52 12.63 2.89
CA ASP A 36 17.58 13.56 2.53
C ASP A 36 17.01 14.69 1.64
N PRO A 37 17.20 15.97 1.98
CA PRO A 37 16.59 17.09 1.24
C PRO A 37 16.95 17.12 -0.25
N GLU A 38 18.19 16.83 -0.61
CA GLU A 38 18.64 16.82 -2.01
C GLU A 38 18.04 15.63 -2.77
N THR A 39 18.00 14.46 -2.13
CA THR A 39 17.30 13.28 -2.68
C THR A 39 15.83 13.58 -2.95
N ILE A 40 15.13 14.18 -1.99
CA ILE A 40 13.71 14.55 -2.13
C ILE A 40 13.54 15.54 -3.29
N LYS A 41 14.35 16.59 -3.36
CA LYS A 41 14.29 17.61 -4.40
C LYS A 41 14.42 17.00 -5.80
N HIS A 42 15.34 16.05 -5.96
CA HIS A 42 15.52 15.35 -7.22
C HIS A 42 14.35 14.40 -7.54
N LEU A 43 13.89 13.60 -6.58
CA LEU A 43 12.77 12.68 -6.78
C LEU A 43 11.48 13.43 -7.12
N ASP A 44 11.21 14.55 -6.42
CA ASP A 44 10.08 15.43 -6.69
C ASP A 44 10.15 15.97 -8.13
N ARG A 45 11.29 16.56 -8.51
CA ARG A 45 11.50 17.10 -9.86
C ARG A 45 11.34 16.02 -10.94
N HIS A 46 11.82 14.80 -10.69
CA HIS A 46 11.72 13.71 -11.65
C HIS A 46 10.31 13.10 -11.73
N SER A 47 9.57 13.06 -10.61
CA SER A 47 8.15 12.66 -10.60
C SER A 47 7.25 13.68 -11.27
N ASP A 48 7.57 14.97 -11.17
CA ASP A 48 6.81 16.05 -11.80
C ASP A 48 7.15 16.21 -13.31
N SER A 49 8.25 15.58 -13.77
CA SER A 49 8.68 15.59 -15.16
C SER A 49 7.94 14.55 -16.00
N LYS A 50 7.56 14.93 -17.24
CA LYS A 50 7.02 13.98 -18.24
C LYS A 50 8.07 12.99 -18.76
N GLN A 51 9.35 13.23 -18.49
CA GLN A 51 10.45 12.37 -18.95
C GLN A 51 10.75 11.27 -17.93
N GLY A 52 10.28 10.05 -18.19
CA GLY A 52 10.45 8.87 -17.32
C GLY A 52 11.86 8.25 -17.30
N LYS A 53 12.91 9.01 -17.62
CA LYS A 53 14.28 8.50 -17.78
C LYS A 53 15.05 8.37 -16.46
N TYR A 54 14.65 9.13 -15.44
CA TYR A 54 15.38 9.21 -14.17
C TYR A 54 14.66 8.51 -13.02
N LEU A 55 15.41 8.15 -11.98
CA LEU A 55 14.85 7.62 -10.74
C LEU A 55 13.86 8.64 -10.15
N ASN A 56 12.63 8.20 -9.93
CA ASN A 56 11.51 8.97 -9.38
C ASN A 56 10.79 8.17 -8.29
N TRP A 57 9.78 8.77 -7.63
CA TRP A 57 9.09 8.12 -6.51
C TRP A 57 8.45 6.77 -6.89
N ASP A 58 7.85 6.64 -8.07
CA ASP A 58 7.25 5.36 -8.51
C ASP A 58 8.30 4.27 -8.76
N ALA A 59 9.46 4.63 -9.31
CA ALA A 59 10.56 3.69 -9.49
C ALA A 59 11.10 3.20 -8.14
N VAL A 60 11.26 4.11 -7.17
CA VAL A 60 11.65 3.74 -5.80
C VAL A 60 10.58 2.87 -5.13
N PHE A 61 9.30 3.18 -5.34
CA PHE A 61 8.20 2.39 -4.81
C PHE A 61 8.23 0.95 -5.32
N ARG A 62 8.52 0.74 -6.61
CA ARG A 62 8.67 -0.61 -7.18
C ARG A 62 9.79 -1.43 -6.55
N PHE A 63 10.93 -0.81 -6.21
CA PHE A 63 11.98 -1.50 -5.44
C PHE A 63 11.49 -1.87 -4.03
N LEU A 64 10.76 -0.97 -3.37
CA LEU A 64 10.19 -1.22 -2.05
C LEU A 64 9.15 -2.36 -2.10
N GLN A 65 8.31 -2.42 -3.13
CA GLN A 65 7.35 -3.52 -3.32
C GLN A 65 8.05 -4.87 -3.42
N LYS A 66 9.13 -4.97 -4.21
CA LYS A 66 9.92 -6.20 -4.33
C LYS A 66 10.58 -6.61 -3.02
N TYR A 67 11.11 -5.65 -2.26
CA TYR A 67 11.61 -5.90 -0.90
C TYR A 67 10.54 -6.53 -0.01
N ILE A 68 9.33 -5.95 0.00
CA ILE A 68 8.22 -6.41 0.82
C ILE A 68 7.77 -7.82 0.41
N GLN A 69 7.70 -8.08 -0.90
CA GLN A 69 7.42 -9.42 -1.42
C GLN A 69 8.46 -10.42 -0.93
N LYS A 70 9.76 -10.09 -1.03
CA LYS A 70 10.86 -10.96 -0.57
C LYS A 70 10.79 -11.22 0.94
N GLU A 71 10.53 -10.19 1.75
CA GLU A 71 10.40 -10.35 3.20
C GLU A 71 9.17 -11.17 3.61
N THR A 72 8.05 -10.98 2.91
CA THR A 72 6.82 -11.73 3.15
C THR A 72 7.01 -13.20 2.80
N GLU A 73 7.67 -13.50 1.68
CA GLU A 73 8.00 -14.88 1.31
C GLU A 73 8.93 -15.54 2.32
N CYS A 74 9.97 -14.82 2.80
CA CYS A 74 10.85 -15.32 3.85
C CYS A 74 10.09 -15.66 5.15
N LEU A 75 9.08 -14.85 5.50
CA LEU A 75 8.23 -15.09 6.67
C LEU A 75 7.29 -16.29 6.46
N ARG A 76 6.83 -16.50 5.22
CA ARG A 76 5.92 -17.59 4.85
C ARG A 76 6.60 -18.96 4.89
N ILE A 77 7.82 -19.07 4.36
CA ILE A 77 8.59 -20.34 4.35
C ILE A 77 9.09 -20.71 5.77
N ALA A 78 9.15 -19.74 6.69
CA ALA A 78 9.63 -19.99 8.04
C ALA A 78 8.68 -20.90 8.85
N LYS A 79 9.23 -21.90 9.55
CA LYS A 79 8.48 -22.93 10.29
C LYS A 79 7.36 -22.33 11.16
N PRO A 80 6.10 -22.82 11.11
CA PRO A 80 4.99 -22.25 11.87
C PRO A 80 5.05 -22.56 13.37
N ASN A 81 5.56 -23.75 13.74
CA ASN A 81 5.65 -24.20 15.13
C ASN A 81 6.94 -23.69 15.78
N VAL A 82 6.90 -22.47 16.30
CA VAL A 82 8.01 -21.83 17.00
C VAL A 82 7.56 -21.30 18.37
N SER A 83 8.51 -20.92 19.21
CA SER A 83 8.21 -20.30 20.50
C SER A 83 7.33 -19.05 20.34
N ALA A 84 6.54 -18.75 21.38
CA ALA A 84 5.73 -17.52 21.43
C ALA A 84 6.59 -16.24 21.19
N SER A 85 7.82 -16.21 21.71
CA SER A 85 8.77 -15.11 21.49
C SER A 85 9.18 -14.96 20.02
N THR A 86 9.34 -16.07 19.30
CA THR A 86 9.66 -16.07 17.87
C THR A 86 8.44 -15.62 17.05
N GLN A 87 7.24 -16.08 17.42
CA GLN A 87 6.01 -15.66 16.77
C GLN A 87 5.76 -14.15 16.95
N ALA A 88 5.94 -13.61 18.16
CA ALA A 88 5.85 -12.18 18.42
C ALA A 88 6.86 -11.37 17.61
N SER A 89 8.10 -11.87 17.47
CA SER A 89 9.13 -11.22 16.65
C SER A 89 8.75 -11.19 15.16
N ARG A 90 8.09 -12.24 14.65
CA ARG A 90 7.57 -12.26 13.26
C ARG A 90 6.44 -11.27 13.08
N GLN A 91 5.50 -11.20 14.02
CA GLN A 91 4.39 -10.26 13.94
C GLN A 91 4.86 -8.81 14.00
N LYS A 92 5.85 -8.51 14.85
CA LYS A 92 6.52 -7.21 14.86
C LYS A 92 7.15 -6.88 13.51
N LYS A 93 7.82 -7.86 12.88
CA LYS A 93 8.44 -7.68 11.57
C LYS A 93 7.39 -7.41 10.48
N MET A 94 6.24 -8.08 10.51
CA MET A 94 5.11 -7.80 9.61
C MET A 94 4.59 -6.36 9.78
N GLN A 95 4.44 -5.89 11.02
CA GLN A 95 4.02 -4.51 11.30
C GLN A 95 5.07 -3.48 10.83
N GLU A 96 6.36 -3.78 10.98
CA GLU A 96 7.45 -2.94 10.48
C GLU A 96 7.43 -2.80 8.95
N ILE A 97 7.08 -3.89 8.25
CA ILE A 97 6.89 -3.92 6.79
C ILE A 97 5.75 -3.00 6.36
N SER A 98 4.55 -3.15 6.95
CA SER A 98 3.42 -2.26 6.68
C SER A 98 3.74 -0.80 7.00
N SER A 99 4.40 -0.57 8.13
CA SER A 99 4.80 0.77 8.57
C SER A 99 5.76 1.43 7.59
N LEU A 100 6.65 0.66 6.97
CA LEU A 100 7.58 1.16 5.96
C LEU A 100 6.85 1.66 4.71
N VAL A 101 5.81 0.95 4.24
CA VAL A 101 4.97 1.39 3.09
C VAL A 101 4.30 2.72 3.41
N LYS A 102 3.59 2.77 4.54
CA LYS A 102 2.91 3.98 5.00
C LYS A 102 3.88 5.15 5.13
N TYR A 103 5.05 4.89 5.71
CA TYR A 103 6.09 5.88 5.90
C TYR A 103 6.65 6.38 4.55
N PHE A 104 6.88 5.48 3.58
CA PHE A 104 7.29 5.84 2.23
C PHE A 104 6.26 6.70 1.51
N ILE A 105 4.97 6.32 1.54
CA ILE A 105 3.87 7.09 0.91
C ILE A 105 3.80 8.50 1.50
N LYS A 106 3.90 8.62 2.82
CA LYS A 106 3.96 9.93 3.49
C LYS A 106 5.15 10.76 3.03
N CYS A 107 6.32 10.14 2.82
CA CYS A 107 7.47 10.84 2.26
C CYS A 107 7.20 11.28 0.82
N ALA A 108 6.78 10.39 -0.07
CA ALA A 108 6.51 10.76 -1.46
C ALA A 108 5.46 11.89 -1.58
N ASN A 109 4.40 11.83 -0.76
CA ASN A 109 3.22 12.68 -0.91
C ASN A 109 3.19 13.95 -0.03
N ARG A 110 4.17 14.16 0.87
CA ARG A 110 4.14 15.28 1.83
C ARG A 110 3.99 16.66 1.19
N ARG A 111 4.49 16.84 -0.05
CA ARG A 111 4.53 18.13 -0.75
C ARG A 111 3.49 18.23 -1.85
N ALA A 112 3.21 17.12 -2.52
CA ALA A 112 2.11 16.92 -3.45
C ALA A 112 1.92 15.41 -3.64
N PRO A 113 0.75 14.91 -4.05
CA PRO A 113 0.58 13.49 -4.34
C PRO A 113 1.38 13.13 -5.60
N ARG A 114 2.52 12.46 -5.44
CA ARG A 114 3.52 12.21 -6.50
C ARG A 114 3.70 10.76 -6.89
N LEU A 115 3.05 9.86 -6.17
CA LEU A 115 2.90 8.48 -6.61
C LEU A 115 1.76 8.43 -7.62
N LYS A 116 1.89 7.59 -8.64
CA LYS A 116 0.78 7.29 -9.55
C LYS A 116 -0.31 6.56 -8.79
N CYS A 117 -1.56 7.04 -8.91
CA CYS A 117 -2.69 6.40 -8.24
C CYS A 117 -2.81 4.92 -8.63
N GLN A 118 -2.60 4.61 -9.92
CA GLN A 118 -2.70 3.25 -10.46
C GLN A 118 -1.72 2.28 -9.80
N GLU A 119 -0.45 2.66 -9.70
CA GLU A 119 0.59 1.85 -9.05
C GLU A 119 0.26 1.60 -7.57
N LEU A 120 -0.18 2.65 -6.88
CA LEU A 120 -0.48 2.58 -5.46
C LEU A 120 -1.76 1.78 -5.16
N LEU A 121 -2.83 2.02 -5.93
CA LEU A 121 -4.11 1.37 -5.75
C LEU A 121 -4.02 -0.12 -6.09
N ASN A 122 -3.40 -0.48 -7.21
CA ASN A 122 -3.25 -1.88 -7.61
C ASN A 122 -2.47 -2.65 -6.55
N TYR A 123 -1.35 -2.09 -6.06
CA TYR A 123 -0.57 -2.72 -5.00
C TYR A 123 -1.38 -2.98 -3.72
N ILE A 124 -2.19 -2.01 -3.29
CA ILE A 124 -3.04 -2.20 -2.11
C ILE A 124 -4.13 -3.24 -2.38
N MET A 125 -4.79 -3.15 -3.53
CA MET A 125 -5.89 -4.05 -3.88
C MET A 125 -5.42 -5.49 -4.04
N ASP A 126 -4.26 -5.72 -4.67
CA ASP A 126 -3.67 -7.06 -4.81
C ASP A 126 -3.32 -7.65 -3.45
N THR A 127 -2.81 -6.82 -2.53
CA THR A 127 -2.50 -7.27 -1.16
C THR A 127 -3.75 -7.62 -0.38
N VAL A 128 -4.82 -6.81 -0.48
CA VAL A 128 -6.07 -7.02 0.27
C VAL A 128 -6.89 -8.18 -0.30
N LYS A 129 -6.83 -8.43 -1.62
CA LYS A 129 -7.53 -9.54 -2.27
C LYS A 129 -6.85 -10.89 -2.04
N ASP A 130 -5.53 -10.91 -1.93
CA ASP A 130 -4.80 -12.15 -1.63
C ASP A 130 -5.16 -12.65 -0.23
N SER A 131 -5.59 -13.91 -0.11
CA SER A 131 -6.06 -14.44 1.17
C SER A 131 -4.95 -14.50 2.23
N SER A 132 -3.71 -14.74 1.81
CA SER A 132 -2.56 -14.86 2.71
C SER A 132 -2.05 -13.49 3.17
N ASN A 133 -1.80 -12.58 2.22
CA ASN A 133 -1.31 -11.24 2.48
C ASN A 133 -2.40 -10.36 3.08
N GLY A 134 -3.67 -10.58 2.72
CA GLY A 134 -4.82 -9.89 3.28
C GLY A 134 -5.04 -10.21 4.75
N ALA A 135 -4.80 -11.45 5.17
CA ALA A 135 -4.81 -11.80 6.59
C ALA A 135 -3.71 -11.09 7.38
N ILE A 136 -2.53 -10.88 6.78
CA ILE A 136 -1.37 -10.30 7.46
C ILE A 136 -1.40 -8.76 7.44
N TYR A 137 -1.62 -8.17 6.26
CA TYR A 137 -1.45 -6.74 5.98
C TYR A 137 -2.77 -6.02 5.68
N GLY A 138 -3.89 -6.75 5.56
CA GLY A 138 -5.16 -6.20 5.11
C GLY A 138 -5.64 -5.02 5.95
N ALA A 139 -5.51 -5.08 7.28
CA ALA A 139 -5.89 -3.98 8.17
C ALA A 139 -5.05 -2.71 7.94
N ASP A 140 -3.73 -2.86 7.84
CA ASP A 140 -2.81 -1.75 7.60
C ASP A 140 -3.03 -1.13 6.22
N TYR A 141 -3.20 -1.95 5.19
CA TYR A 141 -3.35 -1.49 3.81
C TYR A 141 -4.72 -0.89 3.58
N SER A 142 -5.76 -1.39 4.25
CA SER A 142 -7.07 -0.74 4.33
C SER A 142 -6.99 0.65 4.97
N ASN A 143 -6.20 0.80 6.03
CA ASN A 143 -5.98 2.09 6.68
C ASN A 143 -5.20 3.06 5.78
N ILE A 144 -4.21 2.56 5.01
CA ILE A 144 -3.50 3.35 3.99
C ILE A 144 -4.47 3.78 2.88
N LEU A 145 -5.28 2.87 2.34
CA LEU A 145 -6.30 3.19 1.34
C LEU A 145 -7.19 4.34 1.82
N LEU A 146 -7.74 4.23 3.03
CA LEU A 146 -8.65 5.24 3.57
C LEU A 146 -7.96 6.59 3.78
N LYS A 147 -6.75 6.60 4.36
CA LYS A 147 -6.10 7.82 4.86
C LYS A 147 -5.16 8.49 3.88
N ASP A 148 -4.58 7.73 2.95
CA ASP A 148 -3.52 8.21 2.05
C ASP A 148 -3.94 8.14 0.57
N ILE A 149 -5.04 7.46 0.23
CA ILE A 149 -5.59 7.41 -1.13
C ILE A 149 -6.97 8.09 -1.21
N LEU A 150 -7.97 7.54 -0.53
CA LEU A 150 -9.36 8.00 -0.57
C LEU A 150 -9.56 9.36 0.11
N SER A 151 -8.58 9.87 0.86
CA SER A 151 -8.59 11.23 1.39
C SER A 151 -8.02 12.27 0.40
N VAL A 152 -7.36 11.83 -0.67
CA VAL A 152 -6.60 12.68 -1.59
C VAL A 152 -7.39 12.90 -2.87
N ARG A 153 -7.87 14.13 -3.08
CA ARG A 153 -8.71 14.49 -4.23
C ARG A 153 -8.06 14.20 -5.58
N LYS A 154 -6.74 14.39 -5.72
CA LYS A 154 -6.02 14.07 -6.97
C LYS A 154 -6.25 12.61 -7.38
N TYR A 155 -6.12 11.69 -6.42
CA TYR A 155 -6.29 10.27 -6.70
C TYR A 155 -7.72 9.92 -7.07
N TRP A 156 -8.73 10.60 -6.51
CA TRP A 156 -10.12 10.36 -6.92
C TRP A 156 -10.34 10.52 -8.42
N CYS A 157 -9.73 11.55 -9.01
CA CYS A 157 -9.82 11.83 -10.44
C CYS A 157 -9.00 10.86 -11.30
N GLU A 158 -8.08 10.09 -10.70
CA GLU A 158 -7.23 9.11 -11.39
C GLU A 158 -7.76 7.66 -11.24
N ILE A 159 -8.67 7.40 -10.31
CA ILE A 159 -9.32 6.09 -10.13
C ILE A 159 -10.38 5.93 -11.22
N SER A 160 -10.27 4.87 -12.01
CA SER A 160 -11.25 4.60 -13.07
C SER A 160 -12.58 4.13 -12.49
N GLN A 161 -13.67 4.25 -13.27
CA GLN A 161 -14.97 3.71 -12.90
C GLN A 161 -14.88 2.24 -12.46
N GLN A 162 -14.19 1.41 -13.25
CA GLN A 162 -14.02 -0.02 -12.93
C GLN A 162 -13.32 -0.23 -11.57
N GLN A 163 -12.31 0.57 -11.26
CA GLN A 163 -11.59 0.47 -9.98
C GLN A 163 -12.46 0.89 -8.79
N TRP A 164 -13.32 1.90 -8.96
CA TRP A 164 -14.32 2.25 -7.94
C TRP A 164 -15.28 1.09 -7.66
N LEU A 165 -15.80 0.43 -8.71
CA LEU A 165 -16.70 -0.72 -8.52
C LEU A 165 -15.97 -1.90 -7.88
N GLU A 166 -14.72 -2.12 -8.24
CA GLU A 166 -13.90 -3.18 -7.67
C GLU A 166 -13.59 -2.95 -6.19
N LEU A 167 -13.19 -1.73 -5.82
CA LEU A 167 -13.03 -1.30 -4.44
C LEU A 167 -14.30 -1.57 -3.63
N PHE A 168 -15.46 -1.21 -4.19
CA PHE A 168 -16.75 -1.44 -3.54
C PHE A 168 -16.96 -2.94 -3.28
N SER A 169 -16.81 -3.77 -4.30
CA SER A 169 -17.02 -5.22 -4.22
C SER A 169 -16.09 -5.90 -3.21
N VAL A 170 -14.80 -5.53 -3.19
CA VAL A 170 -13.81 -6.10 -2.26
C VAL A 170 -14.15 -5.75 -0.82
N TYR A 171 -14.36 -4.46 -0.51
CA TYR A 171 -14.60 -4.04 0.86
C TYR A 171 -15.98 -4.45 1.38
N PHE A 172 -16.99 -4.53 0.51
CA PHE A 172 -18.28 -5.09 0.91
C PHE A 172 -18.18 -6.58 1.27
N ARG A 173 -17.41 -7.35 0.50
CA ARG A 173 -17.13 -8.76 0.82
C ARG A 173 -16.41 -8.90 2.16
N LEU A 174 -15.43 -8.05 2.43
CA LEU A 174 -14.73 -8.01 3.72
C LEU A 174 -15.67 -7.63 4.87
N TYR A 175 -16.68 -6.79 4.63
CA TYR A 175 -17.67 -6.44 5.63
C TYR A 175 -18.58 -7.63 5.99
N LEU A 176 -19.09 -8.33 4.97
CA LEU A 176 -19.95 -9.50 5.15
C LEU A 176 -19.20 -10.71 5.70
N LYS A 177 -17.94 -10.88 5.33
CA LYS A 177 -17.06 -11.96 5.77
C LYS A 177 -15.81 -11.37 6.41
N PRO A 178 -15.91 -10.85 7.64
CA PRO A 178 -14.79 -10.22 8.31
C PRO A 178 -13.69 -11.26 8.59
N SER A 179 -12.45 -10.90 8.26
CA SER A 179 -11.26 -11.56 8.80
C SER A 179 -11.05 -11.11 10.25
N GLN A 180 -10.44 -11.96 11.09
CA GLN A 180 -10.28 -11.71 12.53
C GLN A 180 -9.61 -10.35 12.85
N ASP A 181 -8.69 -9.88 11.99
CA ASP A 181 -7.87 -8.68 12.24
C ASP A 181 -8.38 -7.38 11.61
N VAL A 182 -9.39 -7.43 10.73
CA VAL A 182 -9.88 -6.21 10.05
C VAL A 182 -11.08 -5.65 10.79
N HIS A 183 -10.90 -4.51 11.46
CA HIS A 183 -11.97 -3.83 12.17
C HIS A 183 -13.14 -3.46 11.25
N ARG A 184 -14.34 -3.97 11.55
CA ARG A 184 -15.58 -3.65 10.80
C ARG A 184 -15.82 -2.15 10.63
N VAL A 185 -15.45 -1.34 11.63
CA VAL A 185 -15.53 0.13 11.57
C VAL A 185 -14.63 0.71 10.48
N LEU A 186 -13.41 0.19 10.30
CA LEU A 186 -12.51 0.64 9.23
C LEU A 186 -13.11 0.32 7.86
N VAL A 187 -13.61 -0.91 7.70
CA VAL A 187 -14.26 -1.36 6.46
C VAL A 187 -15.49 -0.53 6.14
N ALA A 188 -16.36 -0.26 7.13
CA ALA A 188 -17.55 0.57 6.95
C ALA A 188 -17.19 2.00 6.49
N ARG A 189 -16.13 2.60 7.06
CA ARG A 189 -15.64 3.92 6.63
C ARG A 189 -15.11 3.91 5.20
N ILE A 190 -14.45 2.82 4.79
CA ILE A 190 -13.99 2.65 3.41
C ILE A 190 -15.18 2.49 2.47
N ILE A 191 -16.16 1.63 2.81
CA ILE A 191 -17.39 1.47 2.03
C ILE A 191 -18.09 2.81 1.85
N HIS A 192 -18.21 3.61 2.91
CA HIS A 192 -18.80 4.95 2.81
C HIS A 192 -18.02 5.86 1.85
N ALA A 193 -16.69 5.92 1.96
CA ALA A 193 -15.85 6.73 1.07
C ALA A 193 -15.93 6.26 -0.39
N VAL A 194 -15.90 4.95 -0.62
CA VAL A 194 -16.01 4.34 -1.96
C VAL A 194 -17.39 4.55 -2.55
N THR A 195 -18.47 4.43 -1.76
CA THR A 195 -19.84 4.72 -2.20
C THR A 195 -19.95 6.15 -2.71
N LYS A 196 -19.41 7.12 -1.95
CA LYS A 196 -19.34 8.51 -2.39
C LYS A 196 -18.55 8.67 -3.69
N GLY A 197 -17.43 7.95 -3.81
CA GLY A 197 -16.62 7.86 -5.03
C GLY A 197 -17.45 7.37 -6.22
N CYS A 198 -18.11 6.21 -6.10
CA CYS A 198 -19.00 5.66 -7.12
C CYS A 198 -20.08 6.65 -7.54
N CYS A 199 -20.79 7.27 -6.60
CA CYS A 199 -21.84 8.25 -6.91
C CYS A 199 -21.31 9.49 -7.65
N SER A 200 -20.05 9.87 -7.43
CA SER A 200 -19.49 11.12 -7.96
C SER A 200 -18.62 10.95 -9.19
N GLN A 201 -18.09 9.74 -9.44
CA GLN A 201 -17.07 9.46 -10.45
C GLN A 201 -17.54 8.44 -11.51
N THR A 202 -18.79 8.00 -11.46
CA THR A 202 -19.33 7.00 -12.39
C THR A 202 -20.70 7.46 -12.90
N ASP A 203 -21.06 7.03 -14.12
CA ASP A 203 -22.29 7.45 -14.81
C ASP A 203 -23.60 6.91 -14.18
N GLY A 204 -23.53 6.23 -13.03
CA GLY A 204 -24.71 5.76 -12.30
C GLY A 204 -24.39 4.68 -11.29
N LEU A 205 -25.16 4.64 -10.19
CA LEU A 205 -25.12 3.54 -9.24
C LEU A 205 -25.73 2.28 -9.89
N ASN A 206 -24.90 1.28 -10.16
CA ASN A 206 -25.36 -0.05 -10.56
C ASN A 206 -26.32 -0.59 -9.49
N SER A 207 -27.49 -1.08 -9.87
CA SER A 207 -28.47 -1.68 -8.95
C SER A 207 -27.89 -2.81 -8.11
N LYS A 208 -26.87 -3.51 -8.62
CA LYS A 208 -26.09 -4.52 -7.86
C LYS A 208 -25.45 -3.95 -6.59
N PHE A 209 -25.21 -2.64 -6.51
CA PHE A 209 -24.72 -2.00 -5.27
C PHE A 209 -25.77 -2.03 -4.17
N LEU A 210 -27.05 -1.93 -4.50
CA LEU A 210 -28.14 -1.93 -3.53
C LEU A 210 -28.36 -3.34 -2.94
N ASP A 211 -28.16 -4.39 -3.74
CA ASP A 211 -28.24 -5.79 -3.28
C ASP A 211 -27.26 -6.07 -2.13
N PHE A 212 -26.09 -5.44 -2.17
CA PHE A 212 -25.10 -5.55 -1.12
C PHE A 212 -25.64 -4.98 0.19
N PHE A 213 -26.18 -3.76 0.19
CA PHE A 213 -26.76 -3.15 1.41
C PHE A 213 -27.89 -4.00 1.99
N SER A 214 -28.76 -4.57 1.14
CA SER A 214 -29.79 -5.51 1.60
C SER A 214 -29.19 -6.70 2.35
N LYS A 215 -28.10 -7.30 1.84
CA LYS A 215 -27.40 -8.40 2.51
C LYS A 215 -26.76 -7.96 3.83
N ALA A 216 -26.18 -6.76 3.90
CA ALA A 216 -25.60 -6.26 5.14
C ALA A 216 -26.65 -6.04 6.23
N ILE A 217 -27.84 -5.56 5.89
CA ILE A 217 -28.96 -5.42 6.83
C ILE A 217 -29.42 -6.79 7.34
N GLN A 218 -29.47 -7.80 6.47
CA GLN A 218 -29.85 -9.16 6.85
C GLN A 218 -28.80 -9.88 7.72
N CYS A 219 -27.55 -9.42 7.70
CA CYS A 219 -26.44 -9.98 8.49
C CYS A 219 -26.14 -9.19 9.79
N ALA A 220 -26.89 -8.10 10.05
CA ALA A 220 -26.80 -7.30 11.27
C ALA A 220 -27.75 -7.83 12.35
#